data_AF-A0A2V9Z8K0-F1
#
_entry.id   AF-A0A2V9Z8K0-F1
#
_cell.length_a   1.000
_cell.length_b   1.000
_cell.length_c   1.000
_cell.angle_alpha   90.00
_cell.angle_beta   90.00
_cell.angle_gamma   90.00
#
_symmetry.space_group_name_H-M   'P 1'
#
loop_
_entity.id
_entity.type
_entity.pdbx_description
1 polymer ?
#
loop_
_entity_poly.entity_id
_entity_poly.type
_entity_poly.pdbx_seq_one_letter_code
_entity_poly.pdbx_strand_id
1 'polypeptide(L)'
;MDPATIATLTGSVLSVITPYVVKGADEFAKLVGEAAFAKAKGLFAALKHKLSADPEAADTMARFEEKPQRYQPVLQDILSEKLAKDPEFAAELEQHIKGMGPVLEVVQRMKEAEGVVGIEAGRVASGTARVTQEIDVAKQVTGMKIDSIG
;
A
#
# COMPACT_ATOMS: atom_id res chain seq x y z
N MET A 1 -9.97 14.93 11.62
CA MET A 1 -10.47 13.71 10.96
C MET A 1 -11.08 12.81 12.02
N ASP A 2 -12.07 12.00 11.68
CA ASP A 2 -12.61 11.02 12.62
C ASP A 2 -11.64 9.82 12.81
N PRO A 3 -11.76 9.07 13.92
CA PRO A 3 -10.85 7.96 14.22
C PRO A 3 -10.84 6.83 13.17
N ALA A 4 -11.96 6.58 12.49
CA ALA A 4 -12.04 5.50 11.50
C ALA A 4 -11.27 5.88 10.22
N THR A 5 -11.38 7.13 9.79
CA THR A 5 -10.59 7.65 8.65
C THR A 5 -9.09 7.65 8.97
N ILE A 6 -8.70 8.03 10.19
CA ILE A 6 -7.30 7.97 10.63
C ILE A 6 -6.78 6.53 10.58
N ALA A 7 -7.51 5.58 11.18
CA ALA A 7 -7.12 4.17 11.17
C ALA A 7 -6.98 3.60 9.73
N THR A 8 -7.90 3.99 8.84
CA THR A 8 -7.87 3.57 7.43
C THR A 8 -6.64 4.13 6.70
N LEU A 9 -6.33 5.41 6.89
CA LEU A 9 -5.16 6.04 6.29
C LEU A 9 -3.86 5.43 6.84
N THR A 10 -3.75 5.25 8.16
CA THR A 10 -2.61 4.59 8.80
C THR A 10 -2.41 3.19 8.23
N GLY A 11 -3.46 2.38 8.15
CA GLY A 11 -3.39 1.02 7.60
C GLY A 11 -2.95 1.00 6.13
N SER A 12 -3.43 1.96 5.33
CA SER A 12 -3.05 2.10 3.92
C SER A 12 -1.59 2.50 3.74
N VAL A 13 -1.06 3.35 4.63
CA VAL A 13 0.36 3.71 4.64
C VAL A 13 1.21 2.49 5.00
N LEU A 14 0.83 1.78 6.06
CA LEU A 14 1.58 0.59 6.53
C LEU A 14 1.57 -0.55 5.52
N SER A 15 0.48 -0.76 4.78
CA SER A 15 0.39 -1.80 3.75
C SER A 15 1.35 -1.55 2.58
N VAL A 16 1.72 -0.30 2.32
CA VAL A 16 2.71 0.08 1.30
C VAL A 16 4.14 -0.01 1.84
N ILE A 17 4.41 0.60 2.99
CA ILE A 17 5.79 0.76 3.45
C ILE A 17 6.35 -0.52 4.10
N THR A 18 5.50 -1.37 4.67
CA THR A 18 5.95 -2.63 5.30
C THR A 18 6.59 -3.58 4.29
N PRO A 19 5.92 -3.98 3.19
CA PRO A 19 6.55 -4.84 2.20
C PRO A 19 7.74 -4.16 1.50
N TYR A 20 7.73 -2.83 1.35
CA TYR A 20 8.89 -2.08 0.84
C TYR A 20 10.13 -2.24 1.72
N VAL A 21 9.96 -2.15 3.06
CA VAL A 21 11.06 -2.36 4.02
C VAL A 21 11.45 -3.84 4.12
N VAL A 22 10.47 -4.76 4.19
CA VAL A 22 10.71 -6.19 4.40
C VAL A 22 11.39 -6.85 3.19
N LYS A 23 10.91 -6.59 1.97
CA LYS A 23 11.43 -7.22 0.75
C LYS A 23 12.70 -6.55 0.25
N GLY A 24 12.97 -5.33 0.71
CA GLY A 24 14.04 -4.49 0.17
C GLY A 24 13.75 -4.00 -1.24
N ALA A 25 14.63 -3.14 -1.74
CA ALA A 25 14.34 -2.34 -2.93
C ALA A 25 14.17 -3.18 -4.21
N ASP A 26 15.06 -4.13 -4.46
CA ASP A 26 15.10 -4.89 -5.71
C ASP A 26 13.93 -5.88 -5.84
N GLU A 27 13.58 -6.58 -4.76
CA GLU A 27 12.47 -7.54 -4.77
C GLU A 27 11.12 -6.81 -4.82
N PHE A 28 10.99 -5.69 -4.10
CA PHE A 28 9.78 -4.88 -4.18
C PHE A 28 9.58 -4.29 -5.58
N ALA A 29 10.63 -3.74 -6.20
CA ALA A 29 10.55 -3.20 -7.56
C ALA A 29 10.14 -4.26 -8.60
N LYS A 30 10.62 -5.50 -8.47
CA LYS A 30 10.18 -6.61 -9.34
C LYS A 30 8.72 -6.99 -9.12
N LEU A 31 8.24 -6.93 -7.88
CA LEU A 31 6.86 -7.30 -7.51
C LEU A 31 5.84 -6.27 -8.03
N VAL A 32 6.06 -5.00 -7.72
CA VAL A 32 5.06 -3.93 -7.95
C VAL A 32 5.35 -3.09 -9.20
N GLY A 33 6.53 -3.26 -9.81
CA GLY A 33 7.02 -2.44 -10.90
C GLY A 33 7.69 -1.14 -10.44
N GLU A 34 8.54 -0.56 -11.30
CA GLU A 34 9.35 0.61 -10.98
C GLU A 34 8.54 1.84 -10.56
N ALA A 35 7.38 2.07 -11.20
CA ALA A 35 6.53 3.21 -10.90
C ALA A 35 5.94 3.15 -9.48
N ALA A 36 5.48 1.97 -9.04
CA ALA A 36 4.96 1.78 -7.69
C ALA A 36 6.08 1.78 -6.65
N PHE A 37 7.24 1.20 -6.97
CA PHE A 37 8.45 1.29 -6.14
C PHE A 37 8.86 2.74 -5.89
N ALA A 38 8.95 3.57 -6.94
CA ALA A 38 9.33 4.97 -6.80
C ALA A 38 8.37 5.75 -5.89
N LYS A 39 7.07 5.49 -5.99
CA LYS A 39 6.06 6.11 -5.12
C LYS A 39 6.14 5.62 -3.68
N ALA A 40 6.32 4.32 -3.45
CA ALA A 40 6.50 3.75 -2.11
C ALA A 40 7.76 4.32 -1.43
N LYS A 41 8.87 4.42 -2.17
CA LYS A 41 10.10 5.09 -1.73
C LYS A 41 9.84 6.55 -1.36
N GLY A 42 9.09 7.28 -2.18
CA GLY A 42 8.70 8.66 -1.91
C GLY A 42 7.86 8.81 -0.64
N LEU A 43 6.83 7.98 -0.47
CA LEU A 43 6.00 7.92 0.73
C LEU A 43 6.84 7.64 1.98
N PHE A 44 7.73 6.64 1.90
CA PHE A 44 8.62 6.28 2.99
C PHE A 44 9.56 7.44 3.39
N ALA A 45 10.12 8.14 2.41
CA ALA A 45 10.96 9.31 2.65
C ALA A 45 10.18 10.47 3.29
N ALA A 46 8.95 10.73 2.83
CA ALA A 46 8.08 11.77 3.40
C ALA A 46 7.75 11.48 4.87
N LEU A 47 7.43 10.21 5.20
CA LEU A 47 7.22 9.76 6.57
C LEU A 47 8.47 9.99 7.43
N LYS A 48 9.66 9.56 6.98
CA LYS A 48 10.91 9.78 7.73
C LYS A 48 11.15 11.26 7.99
N HIS A 49 10.94 12.10 6.97
CA HIS A 49 11.13 13.54 7.11
C HIS A 49 10.16 14.13 8.14
N LYS A 50 8.86 13.82 8.05
CA LYS A 50 7.87 14.35 8.99
C LYS A 50 8.09 13.86 10.42
N LEU A 51 8.36 12.57 10.59
CA LEU A 51 8.57 11.95 11.90
C LEU A 51 9.92 12.33 12.52
N SER A 52 10.89 12.83 11.76
CA SER A 52 12.18 13.28 12.29
C SER A 52 12.09 14.45 13.26
N ALA A 53 11.00 15.22 13.20
CA ALA A 53 10.74 16.32 14.14
C ALA A 53 10.32 15.83 15.54
N ASP A 54 10.02 14.53 15.70
CA ASP A 54 9.64 13.91 16.96
C ASP A 54 10.66 12.80 17.32
N PRO A 55 11.40 12.93 18.43
CA PRO A 55 12.42 11.95 18.79
C PRO A 55 11.91 10.51 18.96
N GLU A 56 10.71 10.33 19.50
CA GLU A 56 10.10 9.02 19.71
C GLU A 56 9.67 8.40 18.37
N ALA A 57 9.05 9.22 17.51
CA ALA A 57 8.65 8.76 16.18
C ALA A 57 9.86 8.46 15.29
N ALA A 58 10.92 9.25 15.39
CA ALA A 58 12.17 9.05 14.65
C ALA A 58 12.87 7.74 15.06
N ASP A 59 13.00 7.46 16.36
CA ASP A 59 13.56 6.20 16.87
C ASP A 59 12.69 5.00 16.46
N THR A 60 11.37 5.13 16.55
CA THR A 60 10.44 4.07 16.13
C THR A 60 10.55 3.78 14.64
N MET A 61 10.69 4.82 13.80
CA MET A 61 10.86 4.66 12.36
C MET A 61 12.19 3.98 12.02
N ALA A 62 13.29 4.34 12.70
CA ALA A 62 14.58 3.68 12.53
C ALA A 62 14.51 2.19 12.94
N ARG A 63 13.84 1.88 14.04
CA ARG A 63 13.64 0.50 14.50
C ARG A 63 12.71 -0.29 13.60
N PHE A 64 11.74 0.36 12.96
CA PHE A 64 10.90 -0.24 11.94
C PHE A 64 11.70 -0.63 10.70
N GLU A 65 12.69 0.17 10.29
CA GLU A 65 13.61 -0.20 9.19
C GLU A 65 14.39 -1.49 9.50
N GLU A 66 14.82 -1.67 10.75
CA GLU A 66 15.58 -2.86 11.15
C GLU A 66 14.71 -4.08 11.42
N LYS A 67 13.55 -3.88 12.06
CA LYS A 67 12.67 -4.94 12.57
C LYS A 67 11.20 -4.58 12.29
N PRO A 68 10.79 -4.54 11.01
CA PRO A 68 9.48 -4.04 10.61
C PRO A 68 8.33 -4.77 11.31
N GLN A 69 8.39 -6.11 11.40
CA GLN A 69 7.34 -6.90 12.05
C GLN A 69 7.17 -6.60 13.55
N ARG A 70 8.25 -6.21 14.23
CA ARG A 70 8.22 -5.91 15.67
C ARG A 70 7.73 -4.49 15.96
N TYR A 71 8.08 -3.55 15.09
CA TYR A 71 7.80 -2.12 15.31
C TYR A 71 6.65 -1.57 14.48
N GLN A 72 6.09 -2.33 13.54
CA GLN A 72 4.88 -1.95 12.81
C GLN A 72 3.72 -1.53 13.72
N PRO A 73 3.34 -2.28 14.79
CA PRO A 73 2.23 -1.86 15.64
C PRO A 73 2.56 -0.57 16.42
N VAL A 74 3.81 -0.38 16.84
CA VAL A 74 4.24 0.84 17.55
C VAL A 74 4.22 2.04 16.60
N LEU A 75 4.70 1.86 15.37
CA LEU A 75 4.65 2.89 14.33
C LEU A 75 3.21 3.23 13.94
N GLN A 76 2.31 2.24 13.94
CA GLN A 76 0.88 2.42 13.69
C GLN A 76 0.24 3.36 14.71
N ASP A 77 0.54 3.16 15.99
CA ASP A 77 -0.01 3.96 17.07
C ASP A 77 0.50 5.41 16.98
N ILE A 78 1.82 5.58 16.84
CA ILE A 78 2.45 6.91 16.67
C ILE A 78 1.88 7.64 15.45
N LEU A 79 1.76 6.95 14.32
CA LEU A 79 1.24 7.54 13.09
C LEU A 79 -0.22 7.95 13.28
N SER A 80 -1.04 7.12 13.91
CA SER A 80 -2.46 7.44 14.19
C SER A 80 -2.59 8.67 15.08
N GLU A 81 -1.76 8.78 16.12
CA GLU A 81 -1.72 9.97 16.96
C GLU A 81 -1.27 11.23 16.21
N LYS A 82 -0.26 11.11 15.33
CA LYS A 82 0.22 12.24 14.53
C LYS A 82 -0.83 12.70 13.53
N LEU A 83 -1.52 11.78 12.85
CA LEU A 83 -2.59 12.12 11.91
C LEU A 83 -3.81 12.73 12.61
N ALA A 84 -4.06 12.38 13.88
CA ALA A 84 -5.09 13.02 14.68
C ALA A 84 -4.74 14.48 15.03
N LYS A 85 -3.46 14.76 15.29
CA LYS A 85 -2.94 16.06 15.73
C LYS A 85 -2.57 16.99 14.56
N ASP A 86 -2.26 16.43 13.39
CA ASP A 86 -1.80 17.14 12.20
C ASP A 86 -2.64 16.75 10.96
N PRO A 87 -3.77 17.45 10.73
CA PRO A 87 -4.63 17.20 9.59
C PRO A 87 -4.00 17.52 8.23
N GLU A 88 -3.04 18.47 8.18
CA GLU A 88 -2.34 18.82 6.94
C GLU A 88 -1.46 17.64 6.50
N PHE A 89 -0.73 17.05 7.44
CA PHE A 89 0.05 15.86 7.18
C PHE A 89 -0.83 14.67 6.74
N ALA A 90 -2.02 14.53 7.33
CA ALA A 90 -2.95 13.50 6.90
C ALA A 90 -3.43 13.70 5.46
N ALA A 91 -3.71 14.94 5.05
CA ALA A 91 -4.04 15.26 3.67
C ALA A 91 -2.88 14.96 2.72
N GLU A 92 -1.64 15.29 3.09
CA GLU A 92 -0.45 14.95 2.31
C GLU A 92 -0.30 13.44 2.11
N LEU A 93 -0.41 12.64 3.18
CA LEU A 93 -0.33 11.18 3.07
C LEU A 93 -1.47 10.62 2.21
N GLU A 94 -2.67 11.17 2.34
CA GLU A 94 -3.80 10.76 1.50
C GLU A 94 -3.51 11.03 0.01
N GLN A 95 -2.92 12.18 -0.32
CA GLN A 95 -2.49 12.50 -1.69
C GLN A 95 -1.40 11.54 -2.17
N HIS A 96 -0.42 11.22 -1.32
CA HIS A 96 0.60 10.22 -1.66
C HIS A 96 -0.03 8.87 -1.98
N ILE A 97 -0.95 8.37 -1.15
CA ILE A 97 -1.65 7.09 -1.36
C ILE A 97 -2.54 7.13 -2.60
N LYS A 98 -3.36 8.16 -2.79
CA LYS A 98 -4.19 8.34 -4.00
C LYS A 98 -3.33 8.42 -5.26
N GLY A 99 -2.18 9.09 -5.17
CA GLY A 99 -1.20 9.20 -6.23
C GLY A 99 -0.59 7.86 -6.63
N MET A 100 -0.65 6.82 -5.79
CA MET A 100 -0.24 5.45 -6.16
C MET A 100 -1.22 4.78 -7.13
N GLY A 101 -2.43 5.31 -7.27
CA GLY A 101 -3.54 4.67 -7.98
C GLY A 101 -4.16 3.54 -7.13
N PRO A 102 -5.20 2.85 -7.64
CA PRO A 102 -5.70 1.66 -6.96
C PRO A 102 -4.60 0.58 -6.96
N VAL A 103 -3.91 0.43 -5.82
CA VAL A 103 -3.03 -0.71 -5.57
C VAL A 103 -3.93 -1.88 -5.18
N LEU A 104 -4.62 -2.45 -6.17
CA LEU A 104 -5.33 -3.72 -6.04
C LEU A 104 -4.31 -4.84 -6.22
N GLU A 105 -3.69 -5.26 -5.12
CA GLU A 105 -2.93 -6.52 -5.08
C GLU A 105 -3.94 -7.66 -4.88
N VAL A 106 -4.39 -8.30 -5.97
CA VAL A 106 -5.05 -9.62 -5.89
C VAL A 106 -3.97 -10.68 -6.12
N VAL A 107 -3.22 -11.01 -5.06
CA VAL A 107 -2.36 -12.20 -5.05
C VAL A 107 -3.19 -13.37 -4.53
N GLN A 108 -4.01 -13.96 -5.40
CA GLN A 108 -4.64 -15.26 -5.11
C GLN A 108 -3.80 -16.39 -5.73
N ARG A 109 -2.95 -17.01 -4.90
CA ARG A 109 -2.36 -18.31 -5.21
C ARG A 109 -3.35 -19.40 -4.80
N MET A 110 -4.02 -20.05 -5.76
CA MET A 110 -4.93 -21.18 -5.51
C MET A 110 -4.46 -22.41 -6.28
N LYS A 111 -4.34 -23.56 -5.60
CA LYS A 111 -3.88 -24.83 -6.20
C LYS A 111 -4.92 -25.45 -7.14
N GLU A 112 -6.21 -25.22 -6.91
CA GLU A 112 -7.33 -25.56 -7.82
C GLU A 112 -8.45 -24.55 -7.58
N ALA A 113 -9.05 -24.01 -8.65
CA ALA A 113 -10.17 -23.07 -8.55
C ALA A 113 -11.10 -23.13 -9.77
N GLU A 114 -12.41 -23.14 -9.53
CA GLU A 114 -13.46 -22.94 -10.55
C GLU A 114 -14.12 -21.57 -10.31
N GLY A 115 -14.31 -20.78 -11.39
CA GLY A 115 -15.05 -19.50 -11.31
C GLY A 115 -14.26 -18.31 -10.74
N VAL A 116 -13.00 -18.14 -11.14
CA VAL A 116 -12.15 -17.04 -10.64
C VAL A 116 -12.38 -15.75 -11.43
N VAL A 117 -12.81 -14.70 -10.73
CA VAL A 117 -12.84 -13.31 -11.23
C VAL A 117 -11.71 -12.53 -10.57
N GLY A 118 -10.75 -12.07 -11.38
CA GLY A 118 -9.56 -11.36 -10.89
C GLY A 118 -9.86 -9.94 -10.39
N ILE A 119 -10.61 -9.17 -11.17
CA ILE A 119 -11.10 -7.83 -10.82
C ILE A 119 -12.48 -7.65 -11.48
N GLU A 120 -13.47 -7.23 -10.70
CA GLU A 120 -14.79 -6.81 -11.19
C GLU A 120 -15.01 -5.33 -10.86
N ALA A 121 -15.05 -4.47 -11.88
CA ALA A 121 -15.26 -3.03 -11.70
C ALA A 121 -16.12 -2.46 -12.83
N GLY A 122 -17.23 -1.81 -12.46
CA GLY A 122 -18.17 -1.22 -13.42
C GLY A 122 -17.68 0.06 -14.11
N ARG A 123 -16.68 0.77 -13.56
CA ARG A 123 -16.10 1.97 -14.18
C ARG A 123 -14.67 2.23 -13.69
N VAL A 124 -13.74 2.49 -14.63
CA VAL A 124 -12.36 2.91 -14.33
C VAL A 124 -12.12 4.27 -14.99
N ALA A 125 -11.81 5.30 -14.20
CA ALA A 125 -11.63 6.68 -14.68
C ALA A 125 -10.16 7.07 -14.93
N SER A 126 -9.20 6.50 -14.17
CA SER A 126 -7.76 6.54 -14.47
C SER A 126 -6.99 5.61 -13.52
N GLY A 127 -5.82 5.12 -13.93
CA GLY A 127 -4.96 4.24 -13.12
C GLY A 127 -4.28 3.14 -13.95
N THR A 128 -3.40 2.36 -13.31
CA THR A 128 -2.77 1.18 -13.93
C THR A 128 -3.25 -0.05 -13.19
N ALA A 129 -4.02 -0.91 -13.87
CA ALA A 129 -4.39 -2.23 -13.36
C ALA A 129 -3.42 -3.27 -13.93
N ARG A 130 -2.78 -4.05 -13.06
CA ARG A 130 -1.90 -5.15 -13.47
C ARG A 130 -2.37 -6.43 -12.80
N VAL A 131 -2.78 -7.41 -13.61
CA VAL A 131 -3.15 -8.75 -13.15
C VAL A 131 -2.04 -9.71 -13.55
N THR A 132 -1.42 -10.37 -12.57
CA THR A 132 -0.49 -11.47 -12.80
C THR A 132 -1.10 -12.71 -12.17
N GLN A 133 -1.63 -13.62 -12.99
CA GLN A 133 -2.23 -14.87 -12.54
C GLN A 133 -1.38 -16.05 -13.04
N GLU A 134 -0.85 -16.83 -12.11
CA GLU A 134 -0.28 -18.16 -12.38
C GLU A 134 -1.31 -19.20 -11.94
N ILE A 135 -1.80 -20.01 -12.88
CA ILE A 135 -2.80 -21.05 -12.63
C ILE A 135 -2.31 -22.36 -13.27
N ASP A 136 -2.19 -23.42 -12.48
CA ASP A 136 -1.69 -24.73 -12.96
C ASP A 136 -2.73 -25.47 -13.82
N VAL A 137 -4.03 -25.42 -13.47
CA VAL A 137 -5.16 -25.96 -14.26
C VAL A 137 -6.39 -25.07 -14.05
N ALA A 138 -7.05 -24.62 -15.12
CA ALA A 138 -8.21 -23.73 -15.03
C ALA A 138 -9.34 -24.07 -16.01
N LYS A 139 -10.60 -23.91 -15.56
CA LYS A 139 -11.79 -23.84 -16.43
C LYS A 139 -12.54 -22.53 -16.15
N GLN A 140 -12.93 -21.83 -17.23
CA GLN A 140 -13.64 -20.54 -17.20
C GLN A 140 -12.91 -19.40 -16.44
N VAL A 141 -11.82 -18.91 -17.03
CA VAL A 141 -11.05 -17.78 -16.49
C VAL A 141 -11.42 -16.48 -17.21
N THR A 142 -11.80 -15.45 -16.44
CA THR A 142 -11.95 -14.08 -16.95
C THR A 142 -10.92 -13.19 -16.28
N GLY A 143 -9.87 -12.80 -17.02
CA GLY A 143 -8.76 -12.02 -16.48
C GLY A 143 -9.13 -10.58 -16.11
N MET A 144 -9.96 -9.92 -16.92
CA MET A 144 -10.46 -8.57 -16.65
C MET A 144 -11.80 -8.36 -17.36
N LYS A 145 -12.80 -7.87 -16.63
CA LYS A 145 -14.10 -7.45 -17.19
C LYS A 145 -14.34 -6.00 -16.79
N ILE A 146 -14.47 -5.12 -17.80
CA ILE A 146 -14.71 -3.67 -17.62
C ILE A 146 -15.87 -3.28 -18.54
N ASP A 147 -16.91 -2.67 -17.97
CA ASP A 147 -18.12 -2.29 -18.72
C ASP A 147 -17.98 -0.96 -19.48
N SER A 148 -17.11 -0.04 -19.02
CA SER A 148 -16.82 1.22 -19.73
C SER A 148 -15.47 1.83 -19.35
N ILE A 149 -14.77 2.40 -20.34
CA ILE A 149 -13.53 3.18 -20.18
C ILE A 149 -13.85 4.62 -20.60
N GLY A 150 -13.51 5.61 -19.76
CA GLY A 150 -13.77 7.03 -20.03
C GLY A 150 -12.76 7.92 -19.34
#